data_AF-A0A7J9LSN5-F1
#
_entry.id   AF-A0A7J9LSN5-F1
#
_cell.length_a   1.000
_cell.length_b   1.000
_cell.length_c   1.000
_cell.angle_alpha   90.00
_cell.angle_beta   90.00
_cell.angle_gamma   90.00
#
_symmetry.space_group_name_H-M   'P 1'
#
loop_
_entity.id
_entity.type
_entity.pdbx_description
1 polymer ?
#
loop_
_entity_poly.entity_id
_entity_poly.type
_entity_poly.pdbx_seq_one_letter_code
_entity_poly.pdbx_strand_id
1 'polypeptide(L)'
;MLPEDCLSIILSFTSPEDALRAALVSSCFRSASDSDLVWERFLPSDYAEIVSNSVTRLMFCSKKELFRCLSDSVLIDGGNKVFKLEKLSGKKCYILSAKELSITWSSNPLYWSWISMAESRFCRVAVLRTTDWLEIGGKIRTKMLTPNTTYGAYLIMKISERAYGLDLMASEITLEVGNQVCSSNVFLKHGEGSKEMGNLGHKKEGSVREREDGWMEVELGEFYSGEKDEQVKMSLMEVKGCHLKGGLLIEGIEFRPKH
;
A
#
# COMPACT_ATOMS: atom_id res chain seq x y z
N MET A 1 -19.36 5.45 39.72
CA MET A 1 -18.92 5.73 38.33
C MET A 1 -17.40 5.67 38.32
N LEU A 2 -16.80 5.10 37.27
CA LEU A 2 -15.34 5.10 37.13
C LEU A 2 -14.86 6.54 36.84
N PRO A 3 -13.72 6.99 37.39
CA PRO A 3 -13.09 8.26 37.03
C PRO A 3 -12.71 8.33 35.55
N GLU A 4 -12.67 9.54 34.99
CA GLU A 4 -12.30 9.80 33.59
C GLU A 4 -10.91 9.28 33.23
N ASP A 5 -9.94 9.41 34.13
CA ASP A 5 -8.58 8.91 33.92
C ASP A 5 -8.57 7.37 33.80
N CYS A 6 -9.38 6.68 34.61
CA CYS A 6 -9.51 5.23 34.52
C CYS A 6 -10.15 4.81 33.19
N LEU A 7 -11.16 5.55 32.73
CA LEU A 7 -11.78 5.31 31.42
C LEU A 7 -10.78 5.55 30.28
N SER A 8 -9.99 6.62 30.36
CA SER A 8 -8.95 6.93 29.35
C SER A 8 -7.91 5.82 29.27
N ILE A 9 -7.46 5.27 30.40
CA ILE A 9 -6.55 4.13 30.44
C ILE A 9 -7.18 2.92 29.77
N ILE A 10 -8.43 2.57 30.12
CA ILE A 10 -9.13 1.42 29.51
C ILE A 10 -9.26 1.60 27.99
N LEU A 11 -9.71 2.78 27.54
CA LEU A 11 -9.86 3.10 26.12
C LEU A 11 -8.53 3.10 25.35
N SER A 12 -7.41 3.42 26.00
CA SER A 12 -6.09 3.33 25.36
C SER A 12 -5.69 1.91 24.95
N PHE A 13 -6.32 0.87 25.54
CA PHE A 13 -6.10 -0.53 25.19
C PHE A 13 -7.12 -1.09 24.19
N THR A 14 -8.03 -0.26 23.66
CA THR A 14 -9.00 -0.66 22.63
C THR A 14 -8.51 -0.28 21.23
N SER A 15 -9.37 -0.37 20.22
CA SER A 15 -9.10 0.22 18.90
C SER A 15 -9.49 1.71 18.83
N PRO A 16 -8.93 2.47 17.86
CA PRO A 16 -9.44 3.80 17.51
C PRO A 16 -10.95 3.82 17.25
N GLU A 17 -11.47 2.80 16.59
CA GLU A 17 -12.90 2.66 16.32
C GLU A 17 -13.72 2.53 17.61
N ASP A 18 -13.28 1.67 18.55
CA ASP A 18 -13.97 1.46 19.83
C ASP A 18 -13.96 2.72 20.69
N ALA A 19 -12.86 3.47 20.70
CA ALA A 19 -12.78 4.76 21.39
C ALA A 19 -13.80 5.75 20.81
N LEU A 20 -13.84 5.88 19.48
CA LEU A 20 -14.83 6.74 18.80
C LEU A 20 -16.27 6.33 19.09
N ARG A 21 -16.57 5.03 19.15
CA ARG A 21 -17.89 4.51 19.53
C ARG A 21 -18.22 4.80 21.00
N ALA A 22 -17.25 4.63 21.90
CA ALA A 22 -17.41 4.91 23.32
C ALA A 22 -17.76 6.39 23.56
N ALA A 23 -17.18 7.32 22.79
CA ALA A 23 -17.47 8.75 22.88
C ALA A 23 -18.95 9.14 22.63
N LEU A 24 -19.74 8.23 22.05
CA LEU A 24 -21.18 8.41 21.81
C LEU A 24 -22.05 8.00 23.02
N VAL A 25 -21.50 7.31 24.01
CA VAL A 25 -22.25 6.75 25.14
C VAL A 25 -22.63 7.83 26.17
N SER A 26 -21.71 8.71 26.54
CA SER A 26 -21.95 9.80 27.49
C SER A 26 -20.90 10.91 27.37
N SER A 27 -21.14 12.06 28.01
CA SER A 27 -20.16 13.15 28.08
C SER A 27 -18.85 12.74 28.76
N CYS A 28 -18.92 11.88 29.78
CA CYS A 28 -17.73 11.36 30.47
C CYS A 28 -16.89 10.46 29.55
N PHE A 29 -17.54 9.55 28.79
CA PHE A 29 -16.83 8.75 27.80
C PHE A 29 -16.27 9.57 26.64
N ARG A 30 -16.97 10.64 26.24
CA ARG A 30 -16.48 11.56 25.22
C ARG A 30 -15.19 12.24 25.65
N SER A 31 -15.18 12.81 26.86
CA SER A 31 -14.00 13.46 27.44
C SER A 31 -12.82 12.49 27.55
N ALA A 32 -13.06 11.29 28.10
CA ALA A 32 -12.05 10.25 28.20
C ALA A 32 -11.50 9.80 26.83
N SER A 33 -12.38 9.63 25.83
CA SER A 33 -11.99 9.24 24.47
C SER A 33 -11.24 10.34 23.72
N ASP A 34 -11.43 11.61 24.08
CA ASP A 34 -10.75 12.75 23.45
C ASP A 34 -9.37 13.01 24.07
N SER A 35 -9.02 12.30 25.16
CA SER A 35 -7.74 12.44 25.87
C SER A 35 -6.54 12.03 25.00
N ASP A 36 -5.49 12.85 25.03
CA ASP A 36 -4.21 12.56 24.37
C ASP A 36 -3.54 11.28 24.90
N LEU A 37 -3.87 10.82 26.11
CA LEU A 37 -3.40 9.54 26.63
C LEU A 37 -3.90 8.36 25.76
N VAL A 38 -5.14 8.44 25.28
CA VAL A 38 -5.74 7.42 24.41
C VAL A 38 -5.06 7.45 23.04
N TRP A 39 -4.99 8.63 22.42
CA TRP A 39 -4.49 8.77 21.05
C TRP A 39 -2.97 8.59 20.93
N GLU A 40 -2.19 8.83 21.99
CA GLU A 40 -0.78 8.45 22.03
C GLU A 40 -0.59 6.96 21.80
N ARG A 41 -1.51 6.12 22.32
CA ARG A 41 -1.40 4.67 22.20
C ARG A 41 -1.80 4.16 20.83
N PHE A 42 -2.65 4.90 20.12
CA PHE A 42 -3.10 4.60 18.76
C PHE A 42 -2.14 5.11 17.68
N LEU A 43 -1.32 6.11 18.01
CA LEU A 43 -0.27 6.58 17.12
C LEU A 43 0.90 5.58 17.10
N PRO A 44 1.54 5.38 15.95
CA PRO A 44 2.76 4.58 15.90
C PRO A 44 3.88 5.18 16.73
N SER A 45 4.71 4.38 17.39
CA SER A 45 5.81 4.87 18.24
C SER A 45 6.82 5.79 17.52
N ASP A 46 6.92 5.68 16.20
CA ASP A 46 7.76 6.47 15.30
C ASP A 46 6.99 7.62 14.61
N TYR A 47 5.80 8.02 15.10
CA TYR A 47 5.03 9.11 14.51
C TYR A 47 5.82 10.42 14.39
N ALA A 48 6.73 10.70 15.33
CA ALA A 48 7.56 11.90 15.30
C ALA A 48 8.49 11.94 14.08
N GLU A 49 9.07 10.80 13.71
CA GLU A 49 9.91 10.66 12.51
C GLU A 49 9.06 10.80 11.23
N ILE A 50 7.87 10.21 11.22
CA ILE A 50 6.92 10.33 10.10
C ILE A 50 6.52 11.80 9.90
N VAL A 51 6.22 12.52 10.99
CA VAL A 51 5.88 13.95 10.94
C VAL A 51 7.07 14.77 10.45
N SER A 52 8.29 14.49 10.92
CA SER A 52 9.49 15.22 10.46
C SER A 52 9.81 14.97 8.99
N ASN A 53 9.52 13.77 8.49
CA ASN A 53 9.79 13.39 7.10
C ASN A 53 8.65 13.79 6.14
N SER A 54 7.56 14.38 6.65
CA SER A 54 6.44 14.85 5.84
C SER A 54 6.85 16.00 4.92
N VAL A 55 6.41 15.94 3.66
CA VAL A 55 6.68 16.98 2.65
C VAL A 55 5.91 18.25 2.98
N THR A 56 4.68 18.11 3.47
CA THR A 56 3.83 19.21 3.91
C THR A 56 3.78 19.24 5.42
N ARG A 57 3.97 20.43 6.01
CA ARG A 57 3.87 20.62 7.45
C ARG A 57 2.48 20.23 7.96
N LEU A 58 2.43 19.21 8.81
CA LEU A 58 1.21 18.82 9.50
C LEU A 58 0.93 19.78 10.66
N MET A 59 -0.30 20.30 10.72
CA MET A 59 -0.77 21.20 11.77
C MET A 59 -1.80 20.48 12.62
N PHE A 60 -1.53 20.33 13.92
CA PHE A 60 -2.41 19.65 14.87
C PHE A 60 -2.23 20.26 16.26
N CYS A 61 -3.30 20.29 17.05
CA CYS A 61 -3.36 20.79 18.42
C CYS A 61 -3.58 19.66 19.44
N SER A 62 -3.86 18.43 18.99
CA SER A 62 -4.02 17.23 19.81
C SER A 62 -3.53 15.99 19.08
N LYS A 63 -3.32 14.89 19.80
CA LYS A 63 -2.94 13.59 19.22
C LYS A 63 -4.07 12.96 18.43
N LYS A 64 -5.33 13.24 18.80
CA LYS A 64 -6.50 12.89 18.00
C LYS A 64 -6.51 13.59 16.64
N GLU A 65 -6.12 14.86 16.60
CA GLU A 65 -5.96 15.59 15.33
C GLU A 65 -4.80 15.04 14.52
N LEU A 66 -3.66 14.75 15.15
CA LEU A 66 -2.54 14.12 14.47
C LEU A 66 -2.93 12.77 13.85
N PHE A 67 -3.64 11.91 14.59
CA PHE A 67 -4.14 10.64 14.08
C PHE A 67 -5.03 10.85 12.84
N ARG A 68 -5.92 11.86 12.88
CA ARG A 68 -6.76 12.21 11.73
C ARG A 68 -5.93 12.65 10.53
N CYS A 69 -4.96 13.54 10.71
CA CYS A 69 -4.06 13.98 9.65
C CYS A 69 -3.29 12.80 9.01
N LEU A 70 -2.74 11.92 9.84
CA LEU A 70 -2.04 10.72 9.37
C LEU A 70 -2.98 9.69 8.71
N SER A 71 -4.28 9.77 8.97
CA SER A 71 -5.29 8.92 8.33
C SER A 71 -5.72 9.40 6.94
N ASP A 72 -5.44 10.65 6.59
CA ASP A 72 -5.81 11.25 5.30
C ASP A 72 -4.69 11.19 4.25
N SER A 73 -3.69 10.35 4.51
CA SER A 73 -2.48 10.13 3.69
C SER A 73 -1.51 11.32 3.64
N VAL A 74 -0.22 11.03 3.81
CA VAL A 74 0.83 12.04 3.89
C VAL A 74 2.00 11.62 3.00
N LEU A 75 2.48 12.53 2.16
CA LEU A 75 3.72 12.33 1.41
C LEU A 75 4.92 12.50 2.34
N ILE A 76 5.81 11.51 2.32
CA ILE A 76 7.06 11.50 3.09
C ILE A 76 8.25 11.21 2.18
N ASP A 77 9.46 11.26 2.74
CA ASP A 77 10.72 10.88 2.06
C ASP A 77 10.90 11.61 0.71
N GLY A 78 10.79 12.94 0.73
CA GLY A 78 10.91 13.77 -0.47
C GLY A 78 9.77 13.56 -1.48
N GLY A 79 8.65 12.99 -1.05
CA GLY A 79 7.48 12.73 -1.89
C GLY A 79 7.58 11.43 -2.68
N ASN A 80 8.47 10.51 -2.30
CA ASN A 80 8.62 9.21 -2.95
C ASN A 80 7.84 8.10 -2.23
N LYS A 81 7.28 8.38 -1.05
CA LYS A 81 6.42 7.45 -0.32
C LYS A 81 5.16 8.17 0.18
N VAL A 82 4.05 7.45 0.22
CA VAL A 82 2.84 7.87 0.92
C VAL A 82 2.72 7.03 2.19
N PHE A 83 2.48 7.69 3.32
CA PHE A 83 2.13 7.07 4.58
C PHE A 83 0.64 7.30 4.88
N LYS A 84 -0.03 6.31 5.45
CA LYS A 84 -1.41 6.45 5.94
C LYS A 84 -1.66 5.53 7.14
N LEU A 85 -2.45 5.99 8.11
CA LEU A 85 -3.03 5.11 9.13
C LEU A 85 -4.37 4.54 8.65
N GLU A 86 -4.54 3.24 8.83
CA GLU A 86 -5.83 2.59 8.64
C GLU A 86 -6.77 3.04 9.78
N LYS A 87 -7.91 3.64 9.41
CA LYS A 87 -8.72 4.46 10.34
C LYS A 87 -9.29 3.67 11.52
N LEU A 88 -9.53 2.37 11.37
CA LEU A 88 -10.22 1.56 12.36
C LEU A 88 -9.25 0.93 13.34
N SER A 89 -8.11 0.45 12.83
CA SER A 89 -7.09 -0.29 13.58
C SER A 89 -5.89 0.56 13.99
N GLY A 90 -5.64 1.69 13.33
CA GLY A 90 -4.42 2.50 13.53
C GLY A 90 -3.15 1.84 12.96
N LYS A 91 -3.28 0.79 12.16
CA LYS A 91 -2.15 0.11 11.52
C LYS A 91 -1.57 0.95 10.39
N LYS A 92 -0.26 0.87 10.18
CA LYS A 92 0.44 1.63 9.14
C LYS A 92 0.17 1.05 7.75
N CYS A 93 -0.04 1.92 6.78
CA CYS A 93 -0.04 1.65 5.35
C CYS A 93 1.04 2.49 4.67
N TYR A 94 1.70 1.91 3.66
CA TYR A 94 2.68 2.63 2.85
C TYR A 94 2.42 2.43 1.37
N ILE A 95 2.72 3.44 0.56
CA ILE A 95 2.85 3.30 -0.89
C ILE A 95 4.25 3.77 -1.27
N LEU A 96 5.02 2.90 -1.92
CA LEU A 96 6.30 3.25 -2.52
C LEU A 96 6.05 3.70 -3.95
N SER A 97 6.52 4.88 -4.33
CA SER A 97 6.42 5.36 -5.71
C SER A 97 7.24 4.49 -6.68
N ALA A 98 6.92 4.55 -7.97
CA ALA A 98 7.69 3.91 -9.03
C ALA A 98 9.19 4.26 -9.00
N LYS A 99 9.58 5.41 -8.44
CA LYS A 99 11.00 5.80 -8.27
C LYS A 99 11.73 5.00 -7.19
N GLU A 100 11.01 4.48 -6.20
CA GLU A 100 11.55 3.60 -5.15
C GLU A 100 11.61 2.13 -5.59
N LEU A 101 11.05 1.82 -6.77
CA LEU A 101 11.02 0.48 -7.32
C LEU A 101 12.26 0.19 -8.16
N SER A 102 12.62 -1.08 -8.24
CA SER A 102 13.63 -1.60 -9.15
C SER A 102 12.95 -1.99 -10.46
N ILE A 103 12.94 -1.10 -11.44
CA ILE A 103 12.36 -1.33 -12.77
C ILE A 103 13.49 -1.45 -13.79
N THR A 104 13.58 -2.61 -14.45
CA THR A 104 14.64 -2.89 -15.43
C THR A 104 14.59 -1.90 -16.61
N TRP A 105 15.75 -1.31 -16.90
CA TRP A 105 15.95 -0.27 -17.92
C TRP A 105 15.13 1.03 -17.75
N SER A 106 14.60 1.31 -16.56
CA SER A 106 13.78 2.50 -16.31
C SER A 106 14.46 3.86 -16.53
N SER A 107 15.80 3.89 -16.56
CA SER A 107 16.59 5.07 -16.92
C SER A 107 16.74 5.28 -18.43
N ASN A 108 16.43 4.29 -19.25
CA ASN A 108 16.57 4.35 -20.70
C ASN A 108 15.27 4.88 -21.34
N PRO A 109 15.30 6.06 -22.00
CA PRO A 109 14.12 6.70 -22.56
C PRO A 109 13.50 5.96 -23.75
N LEU A 110 14.20 4.97 -24.33
CA LEU A 110 13.65 4.10 -25.38
C LEU A 110 12.59 3.15 -24.81
N TYR A 111 12.82 2.62 -23.60
CA TYR A 111 11.96 1.62 -22.98
C TYR A 111 10.94 2.25 -22.02
N TRP A 112 11.34 3.29 -21.30
CA TRP A 112 10.51 3.92 -20.27
C TRP A 112 10.44 5.44 -20.44
N SER A 113 9.33 6.02 -20.00
CA SER A 113 9.21 7.46 -19.83
C SER A 113 8.63 7.78 -18.47
N TRP A 114 8.93 8.97 -17.96
CA TRP A 114 8.44 9.41 -16.67
C TRP A 114 7.58 10.65 -16.86
N ILE A 115 6.28 10.54 -16.59
CA ILE A 115 5.32 11.63 -16.80
C ILE A 115 4.69 12.07 -15.48
N SER A 116 4.15 13.28 -15.45
CA SER A 116 3.26 13.73 -14.36
C SER A 116 1.81 13.46 -14.76
N MET A 117 0.98 13.06 -13.79
CA MET A 117 -0.44 12.81 -13.99
C MET A 117 -1.23 13.45 -12.85
N ALA A 118 -2.33 14.13 -13.18
CA ALA A 118 -3.17 14.78 -12.18
C ALA A 118 -3.81 13.77 -11.21
N GLU A 119 -4.13 12.56 -11.69
CA GLU A 119 -4.68 11.49 -10.86
C GLU A 119 -3.63 10.73 -10.03
N SER A 120 -2.33 11.05 -10.16
CA SER A 120 -1.29 10.35 -9.41
C SER A 120 -1.05 11.00 -8.05
N ARG A 121 -0.80 10.16 -7.05
CA ARG A 121 -0.34 10.57 -5.72
C ARG A 121 1.11 11.05 -5.73
N PHE A 122 1.87 10.72 -6.77
CA PHE A 122 3.29 11.05 -6.91
C PHE A 122 3.55 12.02 -8.06
N CYS A 123 4.65 12.77 -7.95
CA CYS A 123 5.03 13.74 -8.97
C CYS A 123 5.30 13.11 -10.35
N ARG A 124 5.78 11.85 -10.36
CA ARG A 124 6.11 11.11 -11.59
C ARG A 124 5.68 9.66 -11.49
N VAL A 125 5.11 9.15 -12.58
CA VAL A 125 4.81 7.74 -12.81
C VAL A 125 5.69 7.19 -13.94
N ALA A 126 6.00 5.90 -13.89
CA ALA A 126 6.77 5.24 -14.95
C ALA A 126 5.82 4.71 -16.03
N VAL A 127 6.08 5.01 -17.29
CA VAL A 127 5.29 4.56 -18.44
C VAL A 127 6.17 3.72 -19.34
N LEU A 128 5.81 2.45 -19.48
CA LEU A 128 6.46 1.52 -20.39
C LEU A 128 6.12 1.91 -21.83
N ARG A 129 7.14 2.29 -22.60
CA ARG A 129 7.01 2.57 -24.03
C ARG A 129 6.96 1.26 -24.81
N THR A 130 8.00 0.45 -24.65
CA THR A 130 8.14 -0.85 -25.31
C THR A 130 9.21 -1.65 -24.59
N THR A 131 9.06 -2.97 -24.44
CA THR A 131 10.12 -3.90 -24.00
C THR A 131 9.69 -5.34 -24.29
N ASP A 132 10.63 -6.26 -24.45
CA ASP A 132 10.39 -7.71 -24.36
C ASP A 132 10.66 -8.24 -22.94
N TRP A 133 11.54 -7.58 -22.18
CA TRP A 133 11.87 -7.87 -20.79
C TRP A 133 11.12 -6.93 -19.83
N LEU A 134 10.10 -7.43 -19.13
CA LEU A 134 9.40 -6.70 -18.08
C LEU A 134 9.78 -7.26 -16.72
N GLU A 135 10.35 -6.43 -15.87
CA GLU A 135 10.72 -6.80 -14.50
C GLU A 135 10.57 -5.58 -13.60
N ILE A 136 9.63 -5.68 -12.66
CA ILE A 136 9.33 -4.66 -11.67
C ILE A 136 9.48 -5.31 -10.32
N GLY A 137 10.45 -4.84 -9.53
CA GLY A 137 10.67 -5.28 -8.17
C GLY A 137 10.50 -4.14 -7.17
N GLY A 138 10.17 -4.48 -5.94
CA GLY A 138 10.32 -3.55 -4.82
C GLY A 138 10.70 -4.27 -3.55
N LYS A 139 11.01 -3.49 -2.52
CA LYS A 139 11.46 -3.99 -1.23
C LYS A 139 10.90 -3.12 -0.11
N ILE A 140 10.57 -3.75 1.02
CA ILE A 140 10.22 -3.04 2.26
C ILE A 140 10.83 -3.78 3.46
N ARG A 141 11.14 -3.05 4.53
CA ARG A 141 11.61 -3.65 5.79
C ARG A 141 10.43 -3.74 6.76
N THR A 142 10.22 -4.89 7.39
CA THR A 142 9.08 -5.11 8.30
C THR A 142 9.09 -4.15 9.49
N LYS A 143 10.26 -3.63 9.92
CA LYS A 143 10.31 -2.59 10.96
C LYS A 143 9.57 -1.29 10.62
N MET A 144 9.33 -1.02 9.33
CA MET A 144 8.55 0.16 8.91
C MET A 144 7.05 -0.05 9.13
N LEU A 145 6.60 -1.30 9.20
CA LEU A 145 5.20 -1.70 9.28
C LEU A 145 4.77 -1.90 10.74
N THR A 146 3.46 -2.06 10.96
CA THR A 146 2.96 -2.45 12.28
C THR A 146 3.31 -3.92 12.53
N PRO A 147 3.94 -4.27 13.67
CA PRO A 147 4.26 -5.66 13.97
C PRO A 147 2.99 -6.48 14.22
N ASN A 148 3.15 -7.79 14.21
CA ASN A 148 2.10 -8.79 14.39
C ASN A 148 0.88 -8.59 13.48
N THR A 149 1.13 -8.22 12.23
CA THR A 149 0.09 -7.89 11.25
C THR A 149 0.36 -8.57 9.92
N THR A 150 -0.67 -9.17 9.32
CA THR A 150 -0.60 -9.67 7.93
C THR A 150 -0.82 -8.52 6.96
N TYR A 151 0.13 -8.34 6.06
CA TYR A 151 0.13 -7.33 5.01
C TYR A 151 -0.09 -7.97 3.64
N GLY A 152 -0.82 -7.28 2.78
CA GLY A 152 -0.79 -7.52 1.33
C GLY A 152 0.08 -6.48 0.63
N ALA A 153 0.80 -6.89 -0.41
CA ALA A 153 1.51 -6.02 -1.34
C ALA A 153 0.74 -5.91 -2.65
N TYR A 154 0.52 -4.71 -3.15
CA TYR A 154 -0.32 -4.43 -4.32
C TYR A 154 0.40 -3.50 -5.30
N LEU A 155 0.69 -3.97 -6.52
CA LEU A 155 1.20 -3.12 -7.59
C LEU A 155 0.08 -2.20 -8.08
N ILE A 156 0.28 -0.90 -8.03
CA ILE A 156 -0.67 0.10 -8.52
C ILE A 156 -0.27 0.52 -9.93
N MET A 157 -1.17 0.31 -10.88
CA MET A 157 -0.89 0.47 -12.31
C MET A 157 -2.09 0.96 -13.11
N LYS A 158 -1.84 1.46 -14.32
CA LYS A 158 -2.84 1.68 -15.37
C LYS A 158 -2.36 0.99 -16.66
N ILE A 159 -3.31 0.59 -17.49
CA ILE A 159 -3.05 0.08 -18.85
C ILE A 159 -3.63 1.12 -19.80
N SER A 160 -2.77 1.67 -20.66
CA SER A 160 -3.17 2.64 -21.68
C SER A 160 -4.09 1.99 -22.71
N GLU A 161 -5.01 2.77 -23.30
CA GLU A 161 -5.85 2.33 -24.43
C GLU A 161 -5.02 1.84 -25.64
N ARG A 162 -3.79 2.34 -25.77
CA ARG A 162 -2.85 1.94 -26.84
C ARG A 162 -1.86 0.87 -26.39
N ALA A 163 -2.11 0.23 -25.25
CA ALA A 163 -1.27 -0.86 -24.78
C ALA A 163 -1.31 -2.05 -25.74
N TYR A 164 -0.22 -2.80 -25.77
CA TYR A 164 -0.09 -4.00 -26.59
C TYR A 164 0.82 -5.00 -25.88
N GLY A 165 0.65 -6.29 -26.19
CA GLY A 165 1.53 -7.36 -25.72
C GLY A 165 1.36 -7.79 -24.26
N LEU A 166 0.74 -6.97 -23.40
CA LEU A 166 0.60 -7.25 -21.95
C LEU A 166 -0.32 -8.44 -21.61
N ASP A 167 -1.16 -8.84 -22.55
CA ASP A 167 -2.17 -9.89 -22.39
C ASP A 167 -1.79 -11.23 -23.05
N LEU A 168 -0.63 -11.28 -23.72
CA LEU A 168 -0.16 -12.44 -24.48
C LEU A 168 0.44 -13.53 -23.58
N MET A 169 1.05 -13.14 -22.47
CA MET A 169 1.65 -14.07 -21.51
C MET A 169 1.31 -13.67 -20.08
N ALA A 170 1.25 -14.67 -19.20
CA ALA A 170 1.13 -14.40 -17.79
C ALA A 170 2.45 -13.85 -17.24
N SER A 171 2.35 -12.79 -16.45
CA SER A 171 3.44 -12.31 -15.60
C SER A 171 3.56 -13.20 -14.37
N GLU A 172 4.79 -13.60 -14.05
CA GLU A 172 5.15 -14.29 -12.82
C GLU A 172 5.28 -13.27 -11.68
N ILE A 173 4.54 -13.51 -10.61
CA ILE A 173 4.63 -12.74 -9.36
C ILE A 173 5.45 -13.55 -8.39
N THR A 174 6.38 -12.90 -7.69
CA THR A 174 7.10 -13.51 -6.58
C THR A 174 7.08 -12.62 -5.34
N LEU A 175 7.03 -13.25 -4.18
CA LEU A 175 7.18 -12.59 -2.89
C LEU A 175 8.11 -13.43 -2.00
N GLU A 176 9.15 -12.80 -1.47
CA GLU A 176 10.21 -13.39 -0.67
C GLU A 176 10.28 -12.71 0.70
N VAL A 177 10.23 -13.51 1.76
CA VAL A 177 10.41 -13.08 3.16
C VAL A 177 11.32 -14.08 3.86
N GLY A 178 12.51 -13.63 4.25
CA GLY A 178 13.53 -14.53 4.80
C GLY A 178 13.89 -15.65 3.80
N ASN A 179 13.64 -16.90 4.18
CA ASN A 179 13.87 -18.08 3.32
C ASN A 179 12.60 -18.58 2.61
N GLN A 180 11.45 -17.92 2.81
CA GLN A 180 10.19 -18.31 2.20
C GLN A 180 9.97 -17.53 0.91
N VAL A 181 9.65 -18.26 -0.17
CA VAL A 181 9.31 -17.69 -1.47
C VAL A 181 7.96 -18.23 -1.90
N CYS A 182 7.05 -17.32 -2.24
CA CYS A 182 5.77 -17.63 -2.87
C CYS A 182 5.78 -17.11 -4.31
N SER A 183 5.23 -17.90 -5.22
CA SER A 183 5.09 -17.52 -6.63
C SER A 183 3.70 -17.83 -7.17
N SER A 184 3.19 -16.94 -8.01
CA SER A 184 1.91 -17.08 -8.70
C SER A 184 2.01 -16.43 -10.08
N ASN A 185 0.95 -16.53 -10.88
CA ASN A 185 0.89 -15.92 -12.20
C ASN A 185 -0.34 -15.02 -12.30
N VAL A 186 -0.23 -13.95 -13.09
CA VAL A 186 -1.30 -13.00 -13.39
C VAL A 186 -1.28 -12.63 -14.88
N PHE A 187 -2.44 -12.41 -15.48
CA PHE A 187 -2.53 -11.78 -16.79
C PHE A 187 -2.84 -10.29 -16.63
N LEU A 188 -2.08 -9.42 -17.29
CA LEU A 188 -2.30 -7.98 -17.27
C LEU A 188 -3.31 -7.60 -18.36
N LYS A 189 -4.59 -7.83 -18.09
CA LYS A 189 -5.70 -7.55 -19.02
C LYS A 189 -6.56 -6.39 -18.51
N HIS A 190 -7.08 -5.60 -19.44
CA HIS A 190 -8.18 -4.69 -19.13
C HIS A 190 -9.42 -5.55 -18.85
N GLY A 191 -10.06 -5.36 -17.71
CA GLY A 191 -11.18 -6.18 -17.29
C GLY A 191 -12.43 -5.89 -18.11
N GLU A 192 -12.58 -6.50 -19.29
CA GLU A 192 -13.93 -6.73 -19.82
C GLU A 192 -14.55 -7.84 -18.99
N GLY A 193 -15.59 -7.50 -18.23
CA GLY A 193 -16.21 -8.38 -17.24
C GLY A 193 -16.45 -9.80 -17.74
N SER A 194 -15.58 -10.73 -17.35
CA SER A 194 -15.83 -12.14 -17.52
C SER A 194 -16.87 -12.55 -16.50
N LYS A 195 -18.12 -12.67 -16.94
CA LYS A 195 -19.09 -13.56 -16.31
C LYS A 195 -18.43 -14.94 -16.21
N GLU A 196 -18.03 -15.33 -15.00
CA GLU A 196 -17.54 -16.67 -14.74
C GLU A 196 -18.63 -17.67 -15.12
N MET A 197 -18.35 -18.49 -16.12
CA MET A 197 -19.05 -19.74 -16.37
C MET A 197 -17.98 -20.82 -16.52
N GLY A 198 -17.86 -21.68 -15.51
CA GLY A 198 -17.14 -22.95 -15.65
C GLY A 198 -16.16 -23.26 -14.53
N ASN A 199 -16.61 -24.11 -13.61
CA ASN A 199 -15.77 -24.89 -12.70
C ASN A 199 -14.67 -25.64 -13.46
N LEU A 200 -13.40 -25.43 -13.07
CA LEU A 200 -12.40 -26.49 -12.95
C LEU A 200 -11.26 -25.97 -12.06
N GLY A 201 -10.81 -26.78 -11.11
CA GLY A 201 -9.83 -26.38 -10.09
C GLY A 201 -8.52 -25.89 -10.69
N HIS A 202 -8.26 -24.59 -10.58
CA HIS A 202 -6.99 -23.97 -10.94
C HIS A 202 -6.49 -23.11 -9.78
N LYS A 203 -5.15 -23.11 -9.60
CA LYS A 203 -4.40 -22.24 -8.68
C LYS A 203 -5.02 -20.84 -8.68
N LYS A 204 -5.14 -20.18 -7.51
CA LYS A 204 -5.56 -18.76 -7.40
C LYS A 204 -4.77 -17.92 -8.42
N GLU A 205 -5.38 -17.62 -9.56
CA GLU A 205 -4.86 -16.67 -10.53
C GLU A 205 -4.97 -15.28 -9.89
N GLY A 206 -3.89 -14.50 -9.96
CA GLY A 206 -3.97 -13.08 -9.63
C GLY A 206 -4.98 -12.42 -10.58
N SER A 207 -5.88 -11.60 -10.05
CA SER A 207 -6.84 -10.84 -10.84
C SER A 207 -6.53 -9.36 -10.70
N VAL A 208 -6.51 -8.64 -11.83
CA VAL A 208 -6.41 -7.18 -11.87
C VAL A 208 -7.73 -6.61 -11.36
N ARG A 209 -7.67 -5.68 -10.40
CA ARG A 209 -8.86 -5.04 -9.82
C ARG A 209 -8.83 -3.54 -10.04
N GLU A 210 -9.98 -2.94 -10.33
CA GLU A 210 -10.12 -1.49 -10.32
C GLU A 210 -10.20 -0.96 -8.88
N ARG A 211 -9.60 0.21 -8.67
CA ARG A 211 -9.62 0.96 -7.42
C ARG A 211 -10.55 2.16 -7.56
N GLU A 212 -11.05 2.64 -6.43
CA GLU A 212 -11.92 3.83 -6.38
C GLU A 212 -11.23 5.11 -6.87
N ASP A 213 -9.89 5.16 -6.86
CA ASP A 213 -9.08 6.28 -7.35
C ASP A 213 -8.82 6.22 -8.88
N GLY A 214 -9.46 5.30 -9.59
CA GLY A 214 -9.34 5.12 -11.04
C GLY A 214 -8.05 4.44 -11.48
N TRP A 215 -7.19 4.00 -10.55
CA TRP A 215 -6.07 3.10 -10.83
C TRP A 215 -6.53 1.64 -10.78
N MET A 216 -5.68 0.74 -11.28
CA MET A 216 -5.83 -0.69 -11.09
C MET A 216 -4.79 -1.21 -10.09
N GLU A 217 -5.06 -2.35 -9.48
CA GLU A 217 -4.11 -3.06 -8.65
C GLU A 217 -3.98 -4.55 -8.99
N VAL A 218 -2.78 -5.07 -8.76
CA VAL A 218 -2.46 -6.49 -8.79
C VAL A 218 -1.86 -6.88 -7.45
N GLU A 219 -2.43 -7.89 -6.80
CA GLU A 219 -1.87 -8.44 -5.57
C GLU A 219 -0.58 -9.21 -5.87
N LEU A 220 0.54 -8.73 -5.32
CA LEU A 220 1.86 -9.35 -5.44
C LEU A 220 2.10 -10.45 -4.39
N GLY A 221 1.23 -10.54 -3.39
CA GLY A 221 1.25 -11.56 -2.35
C GLY A 221 0.95 -10.99 -0.96
N GLU A 222 0.99 -11.88 0.02
CA GLU A 222 0.79 -11.54 1.43
C GLU A 222 1.94 -12.05 2.30
N PHE A 223 2.21 -11.34 3.38
CA PHE A 223 3.24 -11.71 4.35
C PHE A 223 2.88 -11.26 5.76
N TYR A 224 3.48 -11.91 6.75
CA TYR A 224 3.32 -11.55 8.14
C TYR A 224 4.48 -10.67 8.60
N SER A 225 4.18 -9.48 9.12
CA SER A 225 5.15 -8.60 9.74
C SER A 225 5.33 -9.00 11.21
N GLY A 226 6.31 -9.84 11.51
CA GLY A 226 6.63 -10.25 12.88
C GLY A 226 7.39 -9.19 13.69
N GLU A 227 7.94 -9.59 14.84
CA GLU A 227 8.77 -8.72 15.68
C GLU A 227 10.20 -8.53 15.16
N LYS A 228 10.67 -9.44 14.29
CA LYS A 228 12.01 -9.36 13.69
C LYS A 228 11.99 -8.45 12.47
N ASP A 229 13.03 -7.65 12.29
CA ASP A 229 13.25 -6.88 11.07
C ASP A 229 13.70 -7.80 9.94
N GLU A 230 12.84 -7.98 8.95
CA GLU A 230 13.07 -8.79 7.76
C GLU A 230 12.89 -7.90 6.53
N GLN A 231 13.67 -8.17 5.48
CA GLN A 231 13.45 -7.55 4.19
C GLN A 231 12.47 -8.40 3.39
N VAL A 232 11.35 -7.79 3.04
CA VAL A 232 10.38 -8.35 2.11
C VAL A 232 10.74 -7.87 0.71
N LYS A 233 10.84 -8.79 -0.24
CA LYS A 233 11.01 -8.47 -1.66
C LYS A 233 9.80 -8.99 -2.42
N MET A 234 9.36 -8.24 -3.41
CA MET A 234 8.30 -8.69 -4.29
C MET A 234 8.58 -8.23 -5.71
N SER A 235 8.13 -9.01 -6.68
CA SER A 235 8.30 -8.66 -8.09
C SER A 235 7.15 -9.13 -8.96
N LEU A 236 6.99 -8.45 -10.09
CA LEU A 236 6.19 -8.86 -11.22
C LEU A 236 7.12 -8.93 -12.44
N MET A 237 7.16 -10.10 -13.07
CA MET A 237 8.13 -10.42 -14.11
C MET A 237 7.47 -11.07 -15.32
N GLU A 238 7.83 -10.61 -16.50
CA GLU A 238 7.48 -11.24 -17.76
C GLU A 238 8.71 -11.21 -18.68
N VAL A 239 9.61 -12.16 -18.43
CA VAL A 239 10.96 -12.22 -19.03
C VAL A 239 11.18 -13.45 -19.92
N LYS A 240 10.18 -14.35 -19.99
CA LYS A 240 10.26 -15.61 -20.75
C LYS A 240 9.79 -15.46 -22.21
N GLY A 241 9.07 -14.37 -22.53
CA GLY A 241 8.56 -14.09 -23.87
C GLY A 241 9.47 -13.15 -24.65
N CYS A 242 9.51 -13.31 -25.98
CA CYS A 242 10.24 -12.41 -26.89
C CYS A 242 9.34 -11.37 -27.58
N HIS A 243 8.06 -11.28 -27.19
CA HIS A 243 7.12 -10.35 -27.79
C HIS A 243 7.27 -8.98 -27.14
N LEU A 244 7.13 -7.93 -27.95
CA LEU A 244 7.14 -6.57 -27.43
C LEU A 244 5.83 -6.27 -26.71
N LYS A 245 5.93 -5.56 -25.59
CA LYS A 245 4.80 -5.03 -24.84
C LYS A 245 5.03 -3.58 -24.44
N GLY A 246 3.95 -2.82 -24.31
CA GLY A 246 3.99 -1.39 -24.05
C GLY A 246 2.67 -0.85 -23.52
N GLY A 247 2.69 0.38 -23.03
CA GLY A 247 1.49 1.07 -22.53
C GLY A 247 1.12 0.75 -21.07
N LEU A 248 2.02 0.13 -20.29
CA LEU A 248 1.85 -0.07 -18.85
C LEU A 248 2.33 1.17 -18.08
N LEU A 249 1.48 1.71 -17.21
CA LEU A 249 1.81 2.81 -16.32
C LEU A 249 1.92 2.29 -14.89
N ILE A 250 3.03 2.57 -14.21
CA ILE A 250 3.29 2.15 -12.84
C ILE A 250 3.34 3.38 -11.94
N GLU A 251 2.46 3.39 -10.94
CA GLU A 251 2.48 4.41 -9.91
C GLU A 251 3.35 4.00 -8.73
N GLY A 252 3.26 2.73 -8.30
CA GLY A 252 3.94 2.28 -7.10
C GLY A 252 3.50 0.91 -6.59
N ILE A 253 3.94 0.56 -5.38
CA ILE A 253 3.47 -0.62 -4.64
C ILE A 253 2.91 -0.19 -3.29
N GLU A 254 1.66 -0.56 -3.00
CA GLU A 254 1.00 -0.35 -1.72
C GLU A 254 1.15 -1.57 -0.80
N PHE A 255 1.42 -1.29 0.47
CA PHE A 255 1.44 -2.24 1.57
C PHE A 255 0.35 -1.85 2.55
N ARG A 256 -0.66 -2.69 2.68
CA ARG A 256 -1.79 -2.45 3.60
C ARG A 256 -2.15 -3.71 4.40
N PRO A 257 -2.62 -3.56 5.66
CA PRO A 257 -3.12 -4.68 6.44
C PRO A 257 -4.28 -5.39 5.72
N LYS A 258 -4.35 -6.73 5.86
CA LYS A 258 -5.46 -7.52 5.30
C LYS A 258 -6.61 -7.78 6.29
N HIS A 259 -6.33 -7.70 7.59
CA HIS A 259 -7.23 -8.05 8.69
C HIS A 259 -7.04 -7.13 9.89
#